data_AF-A0A1W5T8H4-F1
#
_entry.id   AF-A0A1W5T8H4-F1
#
_cell.length_a   1.000
_cell.length_b   1.000
_cell.length_c   1.000
_cell.angle_alpha   90.00
_cell.angle_beta   90.00
_cell.angle_gamma   90.00
#
_symmetry.space_group_name_H-M   'P 1'
#
loop_
_entity.id
_entity.type
_entity.pdbx_description
1 polymer ?
#
loop_
_entity_poly.entity_id
_entity_poly.type
_entity_poly.pdbx_seq_one_letter_code
_entity_poly.pdbx_strand_id
1 'polypeptide(L)' 'MNVMKTIKMVADELNVTKQTIVNNAKNLNISFKKENGINYINDNDCLKIIEKITKKERTMQNKESIKKRKI' A
#
# COMPACT_ATOMS: atom_id res chain seq x y z
N MET A 1 20.92 8.85 -1.95
CA MET A 1 20.67 7.52 -2.51
C MET A 1 19.19 7.25 -2.35
N ASN A 2 18.43 7.09 -3.45
CA ASN A 2 17.02 6.67 -3.35
C ASN A 2 17.03 5.17 -3.04
N VAL A 3 16.54 4.77 -1.87
CA VAL A 3 16.52 3.36 -1.49
C VAL A 3 15.32 2.74 -2.21
N MET A 4 15.50 1.57 -2.82
CA MET A 4 14.38 0.85 -3.41
C MET A 4 13.84 -0.13 -2.38
N LYS A 5 12.52 -0.13 -2.17
CA LYS A 5 11.86 -1.14 -1.33
C LYS A 5 11.29 -2.25 -2.19
N THR A 6 11.37 -3.48 -1.71
CA THR A 6 10.68 -4.60 -2.38
C THR A 6 9.19 -4.56 -2.06
N ILE A 7 8.35 -5.09 -2.96
CA ILE A 7 6.91 -5.28 -2.69
C ILE A 7 6.70 -6.06 -1.38
N LYS A 8 7.56 -7.05 -1.11
CA LYS A 8 7.48 -7.85 0.11
C LYS A 8 7.67 -6.98 1.36
N MET A 9 8.71 -6.15 1.39
CA MET A 9 8.98 -5.27 2.54
C MET A 9 7.81 -4.33 2.82
N VAL A 10 7.25 -3.69 1.77
CA VAL A 10 6.12 -2.77 1.94
C VAL A 10 4.86 -3.50 2.42
N ALA A 11 4.63 -4.71 1.91
CA ALA A 11 3.51 -5.54 2.34
C ALA A 11 3.63 -5.95 3.82
N ASP A 12 4.82 -6.38 4.23
CA ASP A 12 5.13 -6.76 5.61
C ASP A 12 5.02 -5.55 6.55
N GLU A 13 5.53 -4.37 6.17
CA GLU A 13 5.45 -3.11 6.94
C GLU A 13 3.99 -2.65 7.18
N LEU A 14 3.12 -2.85 6.20
CA LEU A 14 1.70 -2.46 6.29
C LEU A 14 0.80 -3.59 6.80
N ASN A 15 1.34 -4.77 7.11
CA ASN A 15 0.58 -5.97 7.45
C ASN A 15 -0.53 -6.29 6.41
N VAL A 16 -0.18 -6.22 5.12
CA VAL A 16 -1.08 -6.56 4.00
C VAL A 16 -0.45 -7.61 3.11
N THR A 17 -1.22 -8.19 2.19
CA THR A 17 -0.67 -9.12 1.21
C THR A 17 0.12 -8.38 0.12
N LYS A 18 1.11 -9.06 -0.49
CA LYS A 18 1.81 -8.53 -1.68
C LYS A 18 0.84 -8.16 -2.81
N GLN A 19 -0.25 -8.91 -2.96
CA GLN A 19 -1.27 -8.64 -3.96
C GLN A 19 -2.01 -7.31 -3.69
N THR A 20 -2.22 -6.95 -2.43
CA THR A 20 -2.78 -5.63 -2.04
C THR A 20 -1.90 -4.50 -2.54
N ILE A 21 -0.58 -4.62 -2.40
CA ILE A 21 0.39 -3.64 -2.93
C ILE A 21 0.30 -3.57 -4.46
N VAL A 22 0.31 -4.72 -5.15
CA VAL A 22 0.19 -4.81 -6.62
C VAL A 22 -1.08 -4.15 -7.13
N ASN A 23 -2.22 -4.41 -6.49
CA ASN A 23 -3.51 -3.85 -6.90
C ASN A 23 -3.56 -2.32 -6.68
N ASN A 24 -2.98 -1.80 -5.59
CA ASN A 24 -2.93 -0.35 -5.37
C ASN A 24 -1.99 0.35 -6.35
N ALA A 25 -0.84 -0.25 -6.66
CA ALA A 25 0.07 0.25 -7.69
C ALA A 25 -0.60 0.32 -9.06
N LYS A 26 -1.29 -0.75 -9.49
CA LYS A 26 -2.08 -0.76 -10.74
C LYS A 26 -3.12 0.38 -10.76
N ASN A 27 -3.86 0.57 -9.67
CA ASN A 27 -4.84 1.64 -9.53
C ASN A 27 -4.22 3.06 -9.47
N LEU A 28 -2.91 3.18 -9.36
CA LEU A 28 -2.16 4.43 -9.35
C LEU A 28 -1.30 4.59 -10.61
N ASN A 29 -1.39 3.65 -11.57
CA ASN A 29 -0.52 3.57 -12.74
C ASN A 29 0.97 3.56 -12.39
N ILE A 30 1.32 2.91 -11.28
CA ILE A 30 2.70 2.73 -10.82
C ILE A 30 3.24 1.41 -11.35
N SER A 31 4.39 1.45 -12.00
CA SER A 31 5.14 0.27 -12.45
C SER A 31 6.20 -0.15 -11.44
N PHE A 32 6.55 -1.44 -11.45
CA PHE A 32 7.63 -2.00 -10.63
C PHE A 32 8.90 -2.21 -11.44
N LYS A 33 10.06 -1.96 -10.85
CA LYS A 33 11.34 -2.43 -11.40
C LYS A 33 11.51 -3.90 -11.02
N LYS A 34 11.67 -4.79 -12.01
CA LYS A 34 11.92 -6.21 -11.77
C LYS A 34 13.40 -6.52 -11.92
N GLU A 35 13.99 -7.12 -10.91
CA GLU A 35 15.41 -7.49 -10.88
C GLU A 35 15.57 -8.81 -10.13
N ASN A 36 16.19 -9.80 -10.77
CA ASN A 36 16.35 -11.18 -10.23
C ASN A 36 15.04 -11.82 -9.75
N GLY A 37 13.94 -11.54 -10.44
CA GLY A 37 12.61 -12.05 -10.06
C GLY A 37 11.94 -11.30 -8.90
N ILE A 38 12.61 -10.28 -8.33
CA ILE A 38 12.10 -9.45 -7.25
C ILE A 38 11.57 -8.14 -7.82
N ASN A 39 10.40 -7.72 -7.34
CA ASN A 39 9.79 -6.45 -7.73
C ASN A 39 10.13 -5.37 -6.70
N TYR A 40 10.64 -4.25 -7.20
CA TYR A 40 11.06 -3.07 -6.44
C TYR A 40 10.19 -1.86 -6.78
N ILE A 41 10.01 -1.00 -5.78
CA ILE A 41 9.29 0.26 -5.83
C ILE A 41 10.26 1.35 -5.36
N ASN A 42 10.27 2.50 -6.04
CA ASN A 42 11.00 3.66 -5.56
C ASN A 42 10.27 4.31 -4.37
N ASP A 43 10.96 5.10 -3.56
CA ASP A 43 10.39 5.71 -2.36
C ASP A 43 9.14 6.55 -2.63
N ASN A 44 9.14 7.37 -3.69
CA ASN A 44 8.02 8.26 -4.01
C ASN A 44 6.73 7.49 -4.35
N ASP A 45 6.85 6.43 -5.15
CA ASP A 45 5.72 5.59 -5.51
C ASP A 45 5.26 4.70 -4.34
N CYS A 46 6.21 4.26 -3.51
CA CYS A 46 5.91 3.58 -2.26
C CYS A 46 5.05 4.45 -1.33
N LEU A 47 5.43 5.72 -1.13
CA LEU A 47 4.68 6.68 -0.33
C LEU A 47 3.24 6.84 -0.81
N LYS A 48 3.01 7.00 -2.12
CA LYS A 48 1.66 7.11 -2.69
C LYS A 48 0.80 5.88 -2.40
N ILE A 49 1.39 4.68 -2.46
CA ILE A 49 0.68 3.43 -2.16
C ILE A 49 0.33 3.37 -0.67
N ILE A 50 1.27 3.67 0.22
CA ILE A 50 1.06 3.70 1.67
C ILE A 50 -0.05 4.69 2.03
N GLU A 51 -0.02 5.90 1.49
CA GLU A 51 -1.07 6.89 1.72
C GLU A 51 -2.44 6.39 1.30
N LYS A 52 -2.55 5.75 0.14
CA LYS A 52 -3.83 5.23 -0.37
C LYS A 52 -4.39 4.12 0.52
N ILE A 53 -3.54 3.22 1.01
CA ILE A 53 -3.94 2.11 1.88
C ILE A 53 -4.39 2.66 3.24
N THR A 54 -3.56 3.47 3.89
CA THR A 54 -3.85 4.03 5.22
C THR A 54 -5.04 4.98 5.23
N LYS A 55 -5.25 5.78 4.17
CA LYS A 55 -6.48 6.58 4.01
C LYS A 55 -7.73 5.69 3.95
N LYS A 56 -7.68 4.56 3.23
CA LYS A 56 -8.81 3.62 3.17
C LYS A 56 -9.12 3.01 4.54
N GLU A 57 -8.11 2.53 5.26
CA GLU A 57 -8.30 1.96 6.61
C GLU A 57 -8.98 2.95 7.56
N ARG A 58 -8.52 4.21 7.58
CA ARG A 58 -9.14 5.27 8.40
C ARG A 58 -10.60 5.51 8.04
N THR A 59 -10.93 5.54 6.74
CA THR A 59 -12.33 5.72 6.32
C THR A 59 -13.23 4.55 6.72
N MET A 60 -12.72 3.32 6.69
CA MET A 60 -13.47 2.13 7.10
C MET A 60 -13.67 2.12 8.62
N GLN A 61 -12.63 2.37 9.40
CA GLN A 61 -12.71 2.50 10.86
C GLN A 61 -13.67 3.62 11.30
N ASN A 62 -13.64 4.77 10.63
CA ASN A 62 -14.57 5.87 10.89
C ASN A 62 -16.03 5.48 10.54
N LYS A 63 -16.25 4.76 9.44
CA LYS A 63 -17.60 4.30 9.07
C LYS A 63 -18.16 3.28 10.06
N GLU A 64 -17.33 2.34 10.52
CA GLU A 64 -17.74 1.35 11.51
C GLU A 64 -18.01 1.97 12.89
N SER A 65 -17.17 2.92 13.33
CA SER A 65 -17.37 3.62 14.59
C SER A 65 -18.62 4.50 14.61
N ILE A 66 -18.93 5.19 13.50
CA ILE A 66 -20.19 5.95 13.36
C ILE A 66 -21.40 5.02 13.40
N LYS A 67 -21.32 3.82 12.80
CA LYS A 67 -22.43 2.85 12.82
C LYS A 67 -22.68 2.28 14.22
N LYS A 68 -21.63 2.10 15.03
CA LYS A 68 -21.74 1.60 16.43
C LYS A 68 -22.30 2.63 17.41
N ARG A 69 -22.13 3.94 17.16
CA ARG A 69 -22.68 5.00 18.03
C ARG A 69 -24.16 5.32 17.82
N LYS A 70 -24.82 4.70 16.82
CA LYS A 70 -26.23 4.94 16.50
C LYS A 70 -27.20 3.92 17.11
N ILE A 71 -26.74 3.14 18.09
CA ILE A 71 -27.55 2.17 18.85
C ILE A 71 -27.71 2.69 20.27
#